data_AF-A0A0V0GW66-F1
#
_entry.id   AF-A0A0V0GW66-F1
#
_cell.length_a   1.000
_cell.length_b   1.000
_cell.length_c   1.000
_cell.angle_alpha   90.00
_cell.angle_beta   90.00
_cell.angle_gamma   90.00
#
_symmetry.space_group_name_H-M   'P 1'
#
loop_
_entity.id
_entity.type
_entity.pdbx_description
1 polymer ?
#
loop_
_entity_poly.entity_id
_entity_poly.type
_entity_poly.pdbx_seq_one_letter_code
_entity_poly.pdbx_strand_id
1 'polypeptide(L)' 'VGDLALSNKLVVYDIENQAIGWTEYDCSSTIKLKYEESSGSAYTVASHNISSAPMMDSTKFFTFFLIIISILFNLLK' A
#
# COMPACT_ATOMS: atom_id res chain seq x y z
N VAL A 1 -9.89 0.16 4.62
CA VAL A 1 -9.94 1.61 4.35
C VAL A 1 -8.83 2.08 3.40
N GLY A 2 -7.64 1.45 3.38
CA GLY A 2 -6.55 1.84 2.48
C GLY A 2 -6.88 1.78 0.98
N ASP A 3 -7.58 0.74 0.55
CA ASP A 3 -7.97 0.56 -0.87
C ASP A 3 -8.91 1.67 -1.39
N LEU A 4 -9.77 2.21 -0.51
CA LEU A 4 -10.64 3.33 -0.84
C LEU A 4 -9.87 4.66 -0.92
N ALA A 5 -8.87 4.86 -0.05
CA ALA A 5 -8.10 6.10 0.01
C ALA A 5 -7.16 6.29 -1.19
N LEU A 6 -6.74 5.18 -1.83
CA LEU A 6 -5.86 5.18 -3.00
C LEU A 6 -6.62 5.12 -4.34
N SER A 7 -7.95 5.02 -4.31
CA SER A 7 -8.78 4.97 -5.52
C SER A 7 -8.61 6.24 -6.36
N ASN A 8 -8.46 6.08 -7.69
CA ASN A 8 -8.22 7.16 -8.67
C ASN A 8 -7.02 8.06 -8.33
N LYS A 9 -5.95 7.46 -7.81
CA LYS A 9 -4.67 8.15 -7.58
C LYS A 9 -3.52 7.39 -8.22
N LEU A 10 -2.61 8.14 -8.83
CA LEU A 10 -1.30 7.63 -9.21
C LEU A 10 -0.37 7.79 -8.01
N VAL A 11 0.15 6.69 -7.50
CA VAL A 11 1.00 6.63 -6.29
C VAL A 11 2.44 6.36 -6.70
N VAL A 12 3.38 7.12 -6.15
CA VAL A 12 4.82 6.96 -6.37
C VAL A 12 5.50 6.79 -5.03
N TYR A 13 6.41 5.82 -4.94
CA TYR A 13 7.25 5.60 -3.77
C TYR A 13 8.69 6.00 -4.07
N ASP A 14 9.18 6.97 -3.32
CA ASP A 14 10.58 7.38 -3.31
C ASP A 14 11.32 6.51 -2.28
N ILE A 15 12.13 5.57 -2.76
CA ILE A 15 12.88 4.63 -1.92
C ILE A 15 13.98 5.33 -1.13
N GLU A 16 14.64 6.32 -1.72
CA GLU A 16 15.78 7.02 -1.10
C GLU A 16 15.30 7.86 0.07
N ASN A 17 14.19 8.57 -0.13
CA ASN A 17 13.61 9.45 0.89
C ASN A 17 12.53 8.77 1.74
N GLN A 18 12.24 7.49 1.49
CA GLN A 18 11.16 6.72 2.14
C GLN A 18 9.82 7.47 2.13
N ALA A 19 9.55 8.19 1.05
CA ALA A 19 8.41 9.08 0.93
C ALA A 19 7.39 8.53 -0.07
N ILE A 20 6.11 8.76 0.21
CA ILE A 20 5.01 8.40 -0.67
C ILE A 20 4.39 9.69 -1.20
N GLY A 21 4.35 9.82 -2.53
CA GLY A 21 3.62 10.87 -3.23
C GLY A 21 2.41 10.30 -3.95
N TRP A 22 1.37 11.11 -4.12
CA TRP A 22 0.23 10.75 -4.96
C TRP A 22 -0.34 11.97 -5.65
N THR A 23 -0.96 11.74 -6.81
CA THR A 23 -1.77 12.73 -7.52
C THR A 23 -3.05 12.08 -8.02
N GLU A 24 -4.09 12.86 -8.26
CA GLU A 24 -5.30 12.35 -8.91
C GLU A 24 -4.97 11.84 -10.32
N TYR A 25 -5.52 10.67 -10.65
CA TYR A 25 -5.32 10.03 -11.94
C TYR A 25 -6.54 9.18 -12.30
N ASP A 26 -6.99 9.30 -13.54
CA ASP A 26 -8.06 8.45 -14.06
C ASP A 26 -7.52 7.04 -14.34
N CYS A 27 -7.84 6.08 -13.48
CA CYS A 27 -7.41 4.68 -13.60
C CYS A 27 -8.00 3.96 -14.82
N SER A 28 -8.98 4.54 -15.53
CA SER A 28 -9.46 4.02 -16.82
C SER A 28 -8.57 4.45 -17.99
N SER A 29 -7.70 5.44 -17.78
CA SER A 29 -6.73 5.93 -18.77
C SER A 29 -5.40 5.17 -18.68
N THR A 30 -4.65 5.14 -19.79
CA THR A 30 -3.33 4.47 -19.86
C THR A 30 -2.21 5.43 -19.47
N ILE A 31 -1.30 4.97 -18.60
CA ILE A 31 -0.10 5.72 -18.22
C ILE A 31 0.85 5.76 -19.43
N LYS A 32 1.15 6.96 -19.92
CA LYS A 32 2.12 7.16 -21.01
C LYS A 32 3.46 7.57 -20.41
N LEU A 33 4.46 6.72 -20.59
CA LEU A 33 5.84 7.00 -20.18
C LEU A 33 6.57 7.67 -21.35
N LYS A 34 7.15 8.84 -21.12
CA LYS A 34 8.04 9.50 -22.08
C LYS A 34 9.47 9.16 -21.69
N TYR A 35 10.11 8.31 -22.48
CA TYR A 35 11.55 8.06 -22.37
C TYR A 35 12.28 9.08 -23.24
N GLU A 36 13.27 9.78 -22.66
CA GLU A 36 14.22 10.57 -23.43
C GLU A 36 15.39 9.68 -23.85
N GLU A 37 15.11 8.65 -24.65
CA GLU A 37 16.13 7.97 -25.44
C GLU A 37 15.59 7.81 -26.86
N SER A 38 16.45 8.03 -27.83
CA SER A 38 16.22 8.23 -29.26
C SER A 38 15.56 7.07 -30.05
N SER A 39 14.86 6.14 -29.39
CA SER A 39 14.23 4.98 -30.02
C SER A 39 12.81 4.76 -29.50
N GLY A 40 11.83 5.13 -30.34
CA GLY A 40 10.42 5.17 -29.99
C GLY A 40 9.77 3.79 -29.85
N SER A 41 9.57 3.36 -28.62
CA SER A 41 8.49 2.42 -28.29
C SER A 41 8.03 2.63 -26.85
N ALA A 42 6.75 2.97 -26.67
CA ALA A 42 6.11 3.06 -25.38
C ALA A 42 5.77 1.65 -24.89
N TYR A 43 6.26 1.26 -23.72
CA TYR A 43 5.98 -0.06 -23.13
C TYR A 43 4.84 0.07 -22.10
N THR A 44 3.81 -0.76 -22.23
CA THR A 44 2.70 -0.85 -21.26
C THR A 44 3.06 -1.84 -20.15
N VAL A 45 3.16 -1.36 -18.91
CA VAL A 45 3.36 -2.22 -17.74
C VAL A 45 1.99 -2.69 -17.24
N ALA A 46 1.66 -3.96 -17.45
CA ALA A 46 0.40 -4.55 -16.99
C ALA A 46 0.50 -5.07 -15.54
N SER A 47 -0.53 -4.83 -14.73
CA SER A 47 -0.59 -5.11 -13.28
C SER A 47 -0.73 -6.59 -12.89
N HIS A 48 -0.53 -7.52 -13.81
CA HIS A 48 -0.89 -8.93 -13.63
C HIS A 48 0.05 -9.73 -12.72
N ASN A 49 1.06 -9.11 -12.10
CA ASN A 49 2.15 -9.81 -11.41
C ASN A 49 2.51 -9.24 -10.03
N ILE A 50 1.55 -8.62 -9.35
CA ILE A 50 1.72 -8.19 -7.95
C ILE A 50 1.50 -9.38 -7.02
N SER A 51 2.61 -9.85 -6.43
CA SER A 51 2.63 -10.87 -5.38
C SER A 51 1.75 -10.45 -4.19
N SER A 52 0.93 -11.38 -3.68
CA SER A 52 0.12 -11.15 -2.48
C SER A 52 1.01 -11.16 -1.24
N ALA A 53 1.08 -10.04 -0.52
CA ALA A 53 1.69 -10.01 0.80
C ALA A 53 0.80 -10.78 1.81
N PRO A 54 1.40 -11.47 2.80
CA PRO A 54 0.61 -12.11 3.85
C PRO A 54 -0.13 -11.04 4.66
N MET A 55 -1.47 -11.08 4.67
CA MET A 55 -2.27 -10.23 5.55
C MET A 55 -1.96 -10.61 7.00
N MET A 56 -1.40 -9.67 7.74
CA MET A 56 -1.15 -9.83 9.18
C MET A 56 -2.50 -9.97 9.89
N ASP A 57 -2.75 -11.13 10.49
CA ASP A 57 -4.02 -11.47 11.17
C ASP A 57 -4.18 -10.61 12.43
N SER A 58 -4.81 -9.45 12.26
CA SER A 58 -5.08 -8.46 13.32
C SER A 58 -5.88 -9.02 14.51
N THR A 59 -6.58 -10.15 14.31
CA THR A 59 -7.34 -10.84 15.36
C THR A 59 -6.44 -11.32 16.49
N LYS A 60 -5.22 -11.80 16.17
CA LYS A 60 -4.26 -12.31 17.16
C LYS A 60 -3.62 -11.22 18.01
N PHE A 61 -3.46 -10.03 17.44
CA PHE A 61 -2.93 -8.89 18.19
C PHE A 61 -3.94 -8.38 19.22
N PHE A 62 -5.22 -8.34 18.83
CA PHE A 62 -6.30 -7.91 19.71
C PHE A 62 -6.49 -8.85 20.91
N THR A 63 -6.46 -10.17 20.68
CA THR A 63 -6.60 -11.15 21.77
C THR A 63 -5.43 -11.08 22.77
N PHE A 64 -4.20 -10.86 22.31
CA PHE A 64 -3.04 -10.66 23.17
C PHE A 64 -3.20 -9.43 24.09
N PHE A 65 -3.67 -8.31 23.54
CA PHE A 65 -3.87 -7.08 24.32
C PHE A 65 -4.94 -7.25 25.40
N LEU A 66 -6.03 -7.95 25.11
CA LEU A 66 -7.08 -8.24 26.09
C LEU A 66 -6.58 -9.10 27.26
N ILE A 67 -5.72 -10.10 27.00
CA ILE A 67 -5.13 -10.95 28.05
C ILE A 67 -4.24 -10.12 28.98
N ILE A 68 -3.41 -9.23 28.43
CA ILE A 68 -2.56 -8.35 29.25
C ILE A 68 -3.41 -7.44 30.14
N ILE A 69 -4.47 -6.84 29.60
CA ILE A 69 -5.40 -6.01 30.36
C ILE A 69 -6.02 -6.83 31.50
N SER A 70 -6.50 -8.05 31.25
CA SER A 70 -7.06 -8.91 32.29
C SER A 70 -6.05 -9.23 33.39
N ILE A 71 -4.79 -9.51 33.07
CA ILE A 71 -3.76 -9.77 34.08
C ILE A 71 -3.50 -8.51 34.91
N LEU A 72 -3.37 -7.35 34.27
CA LEU A 72 -3.15 -6.08 34.96
C LEU A 72 -4.31 -5.72 35.91
N PHE A 73 -5.55 -5.95 35.50
CA PHE A 73 -6.73 -5.79 36.35
C PHE A 73 -6.74 -6.71 37.57
N ASN A 74 -6.22 -7.94 37.43
CA ASN A 74 -6.12 -8.87 38.55
C ASN A 74 -4.98 -8.52 39.52
N LEU A 75 -3.94 -7.81 39.05
CA LEU A 75 -2.80 -7.39 39.89
C LEU A 75 -3.04 -6.04 40.61
N LEU A 76 -3.94 -5.22 40.08
CA LEU A 76 -4.34 -3.93 40.67
C LEU A 76 -5.48 -4.05 41.70
N LYS A 77 -6.00 -5.26 41.91
CA LYS A 77 -7.09 -5.58 42.83
C LYS A 77 -6.54 -6.32 44.03
#